data_AF-A0A0C4YKB2-F1
#
_entry.id   AF-A0A0C4YKB2-F1
#
_cell.length_a   1.000
_cell.length_b   1.000
_cell.length_c   1.000
_cell.angle_alpha   90.00
_cell.angle_beta   90.00
_cell.angle_gamma   90.00
#
_symmetry.space_group_name_H-M   'P 1'
#
loop_
_entity.id
_entity.type
_entity.pdbx_description
1 polymer ?
#
loop_
_entity_poly.entity_id
_entity_poly.type
_entity_poly.pdbx_seq_one_letter_code
_entity_poly.pdbx_strand_id
1 'polypeptide(L)'
;MKDAHWCGGGLDSIPNESSFGYFHRLCWLNAVGMQAAMRLLDAPNFPTRTQTFFGKLKRIRHVIERVNFNSTRFPEERSLVAGEVSNLLGAIFTSRLRFCPVCLESGYHSIWFQCSKLARCPIHNVDIHDRCMKCSSLLSDIGILENFREALHCPVCHCALSGAPLSPGVFVESYLHEHRTHVKIYRQAFSTLNEWVEDVSARGDSWIAYSNVEIWAADAECAFAIACALAKPPEILERPSCNGVALFWQRHLAGNMSFVPLFTIRRREDELIRVVYCCTLRLLRSYAAGIASSGRVPLKQFVVFRKGDGIQVSTGDARVQAYLLLRYFVEQPANSVIALDSAVEQVSPSRDLGWFLSRDENSRASTRAGILLAYATMHRAIREAATSGFVKWDRLIELVQGVVMAHQYSETVERGVVVFRMPVGMPLAPFRPLPNLPRISA
;
A
#
# COMPACT_ATOMS: atom_id res chain seq x y z
N MET A 1 27.67 -31.06 4.22
CA MET A 1 27.77 -29.59 4.02
C MET A 1 26.94 -28.77 5.01
N LYS A 2 26.02 -29.35 5.80
CA LYS A 2 25.37 -28.64 6.93
C LYS A 2 26.37 -28.18 8.01
N ASP A 3 27.58 -28.76 8.01
CA ASP A 3 28.70 -28.40 8.92
C ASP A 3 29.71 -27.42 8.30
N ALA A 4 29.40 -26.81 7.14
CA ALA A 4 30.29 -25.82 6.54
C ALA A 4 30.25 -24.50 7.34
N HIS A 5 31.36 -24.12 7.94
CA HIS A 5 31.52 -22.82 8.57
C HIS A 5 31.61 -21.74 7.49
N TRP A 6 30.54 -20.96 7.32
CA TRP A 6 30.54 -19.79 6.44
C TRP A 6 31.44 -18.70 7.02
N CYS A 7 32.36 -18.18 6.21
CA CYS A 7 33.11 -16.97 6.54
C CYS A 7 32.11 -15.83 6.81
N GLY A 8 32.22 -15.21 7.98
CA GLY A 8 31.31 -14.16 8.42
C GLY A 8 30.02 -14.62 9.13
N GLY A 9 29.75 -15.93 9.26
CA GLY A 9 28.57 -16.44 9.98
C GLY A 9 28.55 -16.07 11.47
N GLY A 10 29.71 -15.88 12.09
CA GLY A 10 29.86 -15.38 13.46
C GLY A 10 29.62 -13.86 13.62
N LEU A 11 29.49 -13.12 12.52
CA LEU A 11 29.33 -11.66 12.56
C LEU A 11 27.87 -11.30 12.74
N ASP A 12 27.60 -10.46 13.75
CA ASP A 12 26.30 -9.82 13.95
C ASP A 12 25.98 -8.86 12.80
N SER A 13 24.70 -8.52 12.69
CA SER A 13 24.28 -7.48 11.74
C SER A 13 24.78 -6.11 12.18
N ILE A 14 24.92 -5.23 11.20
CA ILE A 14 25.13 -3.80 11.42
C ILE A 14 23.76 -3.16 11.72
N PRO A 15 23.64 -2.13 12.59
CA PRO A 15 22.35 -1.49 12.86
C PRO A 15 21.59 -1.11 11.58
N ASN A 16 20.29 -1.42 11.54
CA ASN A 16 19.40 -1.21 10.39
C ASN A 16 19.80 -1.94 9.09
N GLU A 17 20.76 -2.87 9.14
CA GLU A 17 21.08 -3.72 7.99
C GLU A 17 19.89 -4.61 7.63
N SER A 18 19.57 -4.70 6.34
CA SER A 18 18.56 -5.63 5.88
C SER A 18 19.11 -7.06 5.79
N SER A 19 18.22 -8.05 5.93
CA SER A 19 18.54 -9.45 5.66
C SER A 19 19.15 -9.62 4.26
N PHE A 20 18.68 -8.86 3.28
CA PHE A 20 19.25 -8.83 1.93
C PHE A 20 20.72 -8.37 1.91
N GLY A 21 21.04 -7.24 2.56
CA GLY A 21 22.40 -6.71 2.62
C GLY A 21 23.36 -7.69 3.29
N TYR A 22 22.92 -8.24 4.42
CA TYR A 22 23.68 -9.25 5.15
C TYR A 22 23.95 -10.50 4.30
N PHE A 23 22.94 -11.03 3.62
CA PHE A 23 23.09 -12.22 2.79
C PHE A 23 24.04 -11.99 1.62
N HIS A 24 23.97 -10.82 0.99
CA HIS A 24 24.93 -10.42 -0.05
C HIS A 24 26.36 -10.31 0.47
N ARG A 25 26.56 -9.76 1.67
CA ARG A 25 27.87 -9.72 2.32
C ARG A 25 28.39 -11.13 2.58
N LEU A 26 27.57 -12.05 3.09
CA LEU A 26 27.95 -13.45 3.28
C LEU A 26 28.36 -14.12 1.96
N CYS A 27 27.57 -13.94 0.91
CA CYS A 27 27.88 -14.46 -0.42
C CYS A 27 29.24 -13.96 -0.91
N TRP A 28 29.50 -12.66 -0.76
CA TRP A 28 30.77 -12.05 -1.15
C TRP A 28 31.96 -12.59 -0.33
N LEU A 29 31.84 -12.68 1.01
CA LEU A 29 32.90 -13.19 1.90
C LEU A 29 33.30 -14.64 1.61
N ASN A 30 32.39 -15.42 1.03
CA ASN A 30 32.64 -16.82 0.69
C ASN A 30 32.95 -17.01 -0.79
N ALA A 31 33.06 -15.93 -1.58
CA ALA A 31 33.20 -15.95 -3.03
C ALA A 31 32.13 -16.83 -3.73
N VAL A 32 30.91 -16.84 -3.16
CA VAL A 32 29.79 -17.64 -3.66
C VAL A 32 28.78 -16.71 -4.35
N GLY A 33 28.47 -17.02 -5.60
CA GLY A 33 27.37 -16.37 -6.32
C GLY A 33 26.01 -16.64 -5.64
N MET A 34 25.07 -15.70 -5.72
CA MET A 34 23.85 -15.80 -4.91
C MET A 34 23.02 -17.04 -5.26
N GLN A 35 22.90 -17.38 -6.54
CA GLN A 35 22.23 -18.60 -6.97
C GLN A 35 22.91 -19.88 -6.43
N ALA A 36 24.23 -19.89 -6.35
CA ALA A 36 24.97 -21.00 -5.75
C ALA A 36 24.74 -21.08 -4.24
N ALA A 37 24.73 -19.94 -3.53
CA ALA A 37 24.43 -19.88 -2.10
C ALA A 37 23.02 -20.42 -1.81
N MET A 38 22.01 -20.03 -2.58
CA MET A 38 20.63 -20.53 -2.40
C MET A 38 20.53 -22.05 -2.57
N ARG A 39 21.23 -22.61 -3.57
CA ARG A 39 21.31 -24.06 -3.79
C ARG A 39 22.03 -24.77 -2.65
N LEU A 40 23.16 -24.22 -2.19
CA LEU A 40 23.95 -24.79 -1.10
C LEU A 40 23.17 -24.85 0.23
N LEU A 41 22.22 -23.92 0.41
CA LEU A 41 21.39 -23.83 1.62
C LEU A 41 20.04 -24.55 1.50
N ASP A 42 19.84 -25.30 0.42
CA ASP A 42 18.63 -26.09 0.14
C ASP A 42 17.35 -25.24 0.22
N ALA A 43 17.44 -23.98 -0.23
CA ALA A 43 16.33 -23.07 -0.20
C ALA A 43 15.32 -23.48 -1.30
N PRO A 44 14.03 -23.69 -0.96
CA PRO A 44 13.04 -24.12 -1.95
C PRO A 44 12.91 -23.09 -3.07
N ASN A 45 12.64 -23.56 -4.30
CA ASN A 45 12.36 -22.70 -5.45
C ASN A 45 11.34 -21.63 -5.07
N PHE A 46 11.70 -20.36 -5.27
CA PHE A 46 10.91 -19.22 -4.85
C PHE A 46 9.75 -19.02 -5.82
N PRO A 47 8.47 -19.16 -5.42
CA PRO A 47 7.38 -18.74 -6.29
C PRO A 47 7.53 -17.25 -6.59
N THR A 48 7.59 -16.94 -7.89
CA THR A 48 7.94 -15.64 -8.48
C THR A 48 6.78 -14.63 -8.50
N ARG A 49 5.55 -15.05 -8.16
CA ARG A 49 4.36 -14.20 -8.20
C ARG A 49 3.82 -13.91 -6.79
N THR A 50 3.44 -12.64 -6.61
CA THR A 50 2.57 -12.08 -5.54
C THR A 50 3.08 -12.04 -4.09
N GLN A 51 4.38 -11.81 -3.85
CA GLN A 51 4.85 -11.53 -2.48
C GLN A 51 5.19 -10.08 -2.24
N THR A 52 4.75 -9.61 -1.07
CA THR A 52 5.16 -8.36 -0.45
C THR A 52 6.66 -8.31 -0.23
N PHE A 53 7.18 -7.09 -0.07
CA PHE A 53 8.56 -6.86 0.32
C PHE A 53 8.94 -7.63 1.60
N PHE A 54 8.16 -7.52 2.66
CA PHE A 54 8.41 -8.24 3.92
C PHE A 54 8.29 -9.76 3.79
N GLY A 55 7.40 -10.26 2.93
CA GLY A 55 7.33 -11.68 2.58
C GLY A 55 8.63 -12.18 1.94
N LYS A 56 9.22 -11.38 1.04
CA LYS A 56 10.52 -11.68 0.41
C LYS A 56 11.66 -11.68 1.45
N LEU A 57 11.69 -10.71 2.37
CA LEU A 57 12.71 -10.66 3.43
C LEU A 57 12.60 -11.81 4.43
N LYS A 58 11.40 -12.19 4.85
CA LYS A 58 11.17 -13.34 5.74
C LYS A 58 11.79 -14.62 5.18
N ARG A 59 11.75 -14.78 3.85
CA ARG A 59 12.36 -15.91 3.17
C ARG A 59 13.89 -15.85 3.15
N ILE A 60 14.47 -14.69 2.83
CA ILE A 60 15.92 -14.49 2.91
C ILE A 60 16.40 -14.80 4.33
N ARG A 61 15.67 -14.35 5.36
CA ARG A 61 15.95 -14.67 6.76
C ARG A 61 15.93 -16.16 7.04
N HIS A 62 14.95 -16.90 6.53
CA HIS A 62 14.90 -18.36 6.68
C HIS A 62 16.11 -19.06 6.06
N VAL A 63 16.63 -18.53 4.94
CA VAL A 63 17.87 -19.04 4.34
C VAL A 63 19.08 -18.71 5.21
N ILE A 64 19.16 -17.49 5.72
CA ILE A 64 20.23 -17.07 6.64
C ILE A 64 20.23 -17.94 7.91
N GLU A 65 19.07 -18.26 8.49
CA GLU A 65 18.96 -19.11 9.69
C GLU A 65 19.64 -20.48 9.51
N ARG A 66 19.74 -21.00 8.27
CA ARG A 66 20.40 -22.27 7.96
C ARG A 66 21.93 -22.21 7.98
N VAL A 67 22.55 -21.03 7.92
CA VAL A 67 24.02 -20.87 8.04
C VAL A 67 24.48 -20.67 9.50
N ASN A 68 23.78 -21.31 10.44
CA ASN A 68 24.02 -21.21 11.88
C ASN A 68 23.92 -19.77 12.41
N PHE A 69 23.01 -19.00 11.83
CA PHE A 69 22.77 -17.59 12.16
C PHE A 69 21.50 -17.45 13.01
N ASN A 70 21.59 -16.70 14.10
CA ASN A 70 20.45 -16.41 14.96
C ASN A 70 19.63 -15.24 14.39
N SER A 71 18.34 -15.45 14.09
CA SER A 71 17.45 -14.41 13.56
C SER A 71 17.12 -13.27 14.53
N THR A 72 17.55 -13.35 15.80
CA THR A 72 17.57 -12.20 16.73
C THR A 72 18.49 -11.07 16.27
N ARG A 73 19.39 -11.33 15.31
CA ARG A 73 20.37 -10.37 14.84
C ARG A 73 19.84 -9.23 13.98
N PHE A 74 18.57 -9.20 13.54
CA PHE A 74 18.00 -8.05 12.80
C PHE A 74 16.84 -7.39 13.56
N PRO A 75 17.09 -6.73 14.70
CA PRO A 75 16.01 -6.22 15.54
C PRO A 75 15.17 -5.14 14.84
N GLU A 76 15.79 -4.21 14.10
CA GLU A 76 15.07 -3.12 13.44
C GLU A 76 14.20 -3.63 12.27
N GLU A 77 14.73 -4.53 11.41
CA GLU A 77 13.94 -5.18 10.37
C GLU A 77 12.82 -6.05 10.97
N ARG A 78 13.09 -6.73 12.08
CA ARG A 78 12.06 -7.52 12.77
C ARG A 78 10.96 -6.63 13.33
N SER A 79 11.28 -5.47 13.89
CA SER A 79 10.28 -4.51 14.38
C SER A 79 9.37 -4.03 13.24
N LEU A 80 9.92 -3.78 12.04
CA LEU A 80 9.15 -3.40 10.85
C LEU A 80 8.23 -4.51 10.33
N VAL A 81 8.70 -5.76 10.39
CA VAL A 81 8.00 -6.94 9.83
C VAL A 81 7.04 -7.55 10.86
N ALA A 82 7.24 -7.31 12.15
CA ALA A 82 6.40 -7.77 13.23
C ALA A 82 5.41 -6.69 13.67
N GLY A 83 4.31 -7.10 14.29
CA GLY A 83 3.36 -6.16 14.89
C GLY A 83 2.17 -5.80 14.00
N GLU A 84 1.25 -5.07 14.61
CA GLU A 84 -0.10 -4.83 14.09
C GLU A 84 -0.12 -3.91 12.86
N VAL A 85 0.91 -3.10 12.66
CA VAL A 85 1.01 -2.17 11.51
C VAL A 85 1.87 -2.68 10.36
N SER A 86 2.40 -3.91 10.44
CA SER A 86 3.33 -4.46 9.44
C SER A 86 2.74 -4.49 8.02
N ASN A 87 1.42 -4.68 7.87
CA ASN A 87 0.74 -4.62 6.57
C ASN A 87 0.68 -3.20 6.00
N LEU A 88 0.44 -2.20 6.85
CA LEU A 88 0.44 -0.78 6.47
C LEU A 88 1.85 -0.33 6.09
N LEU A 89 2.82 -0.59 6.96
CA LEU A 89 4.23 -0.24 6.71
C LEU A 89 4.77 -0.98 5.49
N GLY A 90 4.43 -2.26 5.34
CA GLY A 90 4.87 -3.09 4.21
C GLY A 90 4.45 -2.56 2.84
N ALA A 91 3.39 -1.78 2.74
CA ALA A 91 2.98 -1.12 1.50
C ALA A 91 3.84 0.11 1.14
N ILE A 92 4.52 0.71 2.11
CA ILE A 92 5.40 1.88 1.91
C ILE A 92 6.79 1.43 1.42
N PHE A 93 7.16 0.17 1.67
CA PHE A 93 8.42 -0.41 1.27
C PHE A 93 8.29 -1.12 -0.09
N THR A 94 9.13 -0.72 -1.05
CA THR A 94 9.12 -1.33 -2.38
C THR A 94 9.90 -2.64 -2.40
N SER A 95 9.49 -3.56 -3.27
CA SER A 95 10.28 -4.76 -3.55
C SER A 95 11.45 -4.48 -4.49
N ARG A 96 11.41 -3.41 -5.29
CA ARG A 96 12.48 -3.03 -6.22
C ARG A 96 13.75 -2.67 -5.46
N LEU A 97 14.88 -3.27 -5.80
CA LEU A 97 16.15 -2.97 -5.12
C LEU A 97 16.53 -1.50 -5.25
N ARG A 98 16.50 -0.81 -4.11
CA ARG A 98 17.01 0.54 -3.91
C ARG A 98 18.25 0.59 -3.01
N PHE A 99 19.22 1.45 -3.27
CA PHE A 99 20.46 1.50 -2.49
C PHE A 99 21.13 2.88 -2.50
N CYS A 100 21.97 3.12 -1.49
CA CYS A 100 22.95 4.21 -1.51
C CYS A 100 24.26 3.68 -2.12
N PRO A 101 24.84 4.32 -3.15
CA PRO A 101 26.03 3.82 -3.83
C PRO A 101 27.24 3.77 -2.90
N VAL A 102 27.39 4.76 -2.02
CA VAL A 102 28.49 4.82 -1.03
C VAL A 102 28.35 3.69 0.01
N CYS A 103 27.15 3.49 0.56
CA CYS A 103 26.90 2.36 1.47
C CYS A 103 27.15 1.01 0.79
N LEU A 104 26.76 0.87 -0.49
CA LEU A 104 26.84 -0.40 -1.20
C LEU A 104 28.24 -0.72 -1.71
N GLU A 105 29.06 0.28 -2.05
CA GLU A 105 30.51 0.13 -2.26
C GLU A 105 31.20 -0.38 -1.00
N SER A 106 30.67 0.05 0.14
CA SER A 106 30.98 -0.48 1.44
C SER A 106 30.24 -1.78 1.74
N GLY A 107 29.50 -2.44 0.85
CA GLY A 107 28.80 -3.70 1.14
C GLY A 107 27.77 -3.67 2.29
N TYR A 108 27.30 -2.47 2.67
CA TYR A 108 26.18 -2.25 3.57
C TYR A 108 24.91 -1.90 2.79
N HIS A 109 23.79 -2.48 3.21
CA HIS A 109 22.49 -2.12 2.70
C HIS A 109 21.48 -2.05 3.84
N SER A 110 20.89 -0.87 4.04
CA SER A 110 19.88 -0.64 5.07
C SER A 110 18.49 -1.09 4.62
N ILE A 111 17.68 -1.60 5.55
CA ILE A 111 16.25 -1.85 5.34
C ILE A 111 15.51 -0.59 4.86
N TRP A 112 15.90 0.58 5.37
CA TRP A 112 15.27 1.86 5.07
C TRP A 112 15.44 2.33 3.63
N PHE A 113 16.44 1.85 2.91
CA PHE A 113 16.60 2.18 1.48
C PHE A 113 15.41 1.69 0.65
N GLN A 114 14.69 0.68 1.14
CA GLN A 114 13.48 0.18 0.50
C GLN A 114 12.23 1.01 0.80
N CYS A 115 12.26 1.93 1.76
CA CYS A 115 11.16 2.87 1.98
C CYS A 115 11.05 3.82 0.79
N SER A 116 9.97 3.70 -0.01
CA SER A 116 9.78 4.47 -1.25
C SER A 116 9.78 5.99 -1.06
N LYS A 117 9.58 6.45 0.18
CA LYS A 117 9.55 7.86 0.59
C LYS A 117 10.88 8.42 1.08
N LEU A 118 11.90 7.57 1.17
CA LEU A 118 13.26 7.98 1.47
C LEU A 118 14.00 8.28 0.17
N ALA A 119 14.23 9.55 -0.14
CA ALA A 119 14.91 9.97 -1.36
C ALA A 119 16.45 9.98 -1.23
N ARG A 120 16.97 10.27 -0.02
CA ARG A 120 18.41 10.41 0.26
C ARG A 120 18.85 9.49 1.39
N CYS A 121 20.11 9.06 1.34
CA CYS A 121 20.74 8.24 2.36
C CYS A 121 20.91 9.05 3.67
N PRO A 122 20.44 8.56 4.83
CA PRO A 122 20.61 9.26 6.10
C PRO A 122 22.06 9.33 6.60
N ILE A 123 22.94 8.46 6.08
CA ILE A 123 24.36 8.43 6.47
C ILE A 123 25.18 9.38 5.59
N HIS A 124 25.02 9.28 4.26
CA HIS A 124 25.89 9.95 3.29
C HIS A 124 25.25 11.16 2.62
N ASN A 125 23.96 11.39 2.85
CA ASN A 125 23.18 12.45 2.23
C ASN A 125 23.29 12.49 0.69
N VAL A 126 23.36 11.33 0.04
CA VAL A 126 23.32 11.16 -1.42
C VAL A 126 22.01 10.51 -1.84
N ASP A 127 21.63 10.62 -3.11
CA ASP A 127 20.38 10.05 -3.62
C ASP A 127 20.37 8.51 -3.49
N ILE A 128 19.18 7.96 -3.24
CA ILE A 128 18.92 6.53 -3.26
C ILE A 128 18.56 6.12 -4.68
N HIS A 129 19.28 5.15 -5.23
CA HIS A 129 19.15 4.71 -6.62
C HIS A 129 18.45 3.35 -6.73
N ASP A 130 17.69 3.16 -7.80
CA ASP A 130 17.07 1.89 -8.21
C ASP A 130 17.63 1.35 -9.54
N ARG A 131 18.76 1.93 -9.98
CA ARG A 131 19.44 1.65 -11.25
C ARG A 131 20.91 1.38 -11.00
N CYS A 132 21.51 0.57 -11.86
CA CYS A 132 22.96 0.36 -11.84
C CYS A 132 23.70 1.68 -12.11
N MET A 133 24.71 2.01 -11.30
CA MET A 133 25.51 3.23 -11.47
C MET A 133 26.41 3.21 -12.72
N LYS A 134 26.62 2.04 -13.33
CA LYS A 134 27.45 1.89 -14.54
C LYS A 134 26.64 1.91 -15.84
N CYS A 135 25.57 1.13 -15.94
CA CYS A 135 24.79 0.97 -17.17
C CYS A 135 23.37 1.54 -17.10
N SER A 136 22.96 2.10 -15.95
CA SER A 136 21.64 2.69 -15.71
C SER A 136 20.45 1.73 -15.88
N SER A 137 20.70 0.43 -16.02
CA SER A 137 19.66 -0.59 -16.07
C SER A 137 18.85 -0.56 -14.78
N LEU A 138 17.52 -0.57 -14.92
CA LEU A 138 16.61 -0.67 -13.79
C LEU A 138 16.79 -2.01 -13.07
N LEU A 139 16.90 -1.98 -11.75
CA LEU A 139 17.13 -3.18 -10.95
C LEU A 139 15.82 -3.94 -10.70
N SER A 140 15.96 -5.27 -10.55
CA SER A 140 14.85 -6.16 -10.24
C SER A 140 14.49 -6.12 -8.75
N ASP A 141 13.45 -6.86 -8.40
CA ASP A 141 13.04 -7.02 -7.01
C ASP A 141 14.07 -7.78 -6.16
N ILE A 142 14.19 -7.39 -4.89
CA ILE A 142 15.06 -8.00 -3.86
C ILE A 142 14.84 -9.50 -3.64
N GLY A 143 13.68 -10.03 -4.04
CA GLY A 143 13.36 -11.46 -3.94
C GLY A 143 13.75 -12.29 -5.17
N ILE A 144 14.15 -11.66 -6.28
CA ILE A 144 14.56 -12.37 -7.51
C ILE A 144 16.08 -12.54 -7.46
N LEU A 145 16.52 -13.36 -6.51
CA LEU A 145 17.92 -13.59 -6.22
C LEU A 145 18.65 -14.33 -7.36
N GLU A 146 17.89 -15.02 -8.22
CA GLU A 146 18.40 -15.78 -9.37
C GLU A 146 19.07 -14.90 -10.44
N ASN A 147 18.79 -13.60 -10.45
CA ASN A 147 19.40 -12.68 -11.42
C ASN A 147 20.87 -12.35 -11.09
N PHE A 148 21.31 -12.58 -9.85
CA PHE A 148 22.65 -12.20 -9.40
C PHE A 148 23.61 -13.39 -9.48
N ARG A 149 24.44 -13.40 -10.54
CA ARG A 149 25.57 -14.34 -10.65
C ARG A 149 26.63 -14.05 -9.58
N GLU A 150 26.87 -12.78 -9.30
CA GLU A 150 27.82 -12.30 -8.29
C GLU A 150 27.11 -11.35 -7.32
N ALA A 151 27.52 -11.39 -6.05
CA ALA A 151 26.92 -10.55 -5.03
C ALA A 151 27.15 -9.06 -5.35
N LEU A 152 26.09 -8.24 -5.30
CA LEU A 152 26.16 -6.78 -5.51
C LEU A 152 26.64 -6.35 -6.90
N HIS A 153 26.54 -7.23 -7.91
CA HIS A 153 26.83 -6.92 -9.31
C HIS A 153 25.55 -6.79 -10.13
N CYS A 154 25.60 -5.96 -11.16
CA CYS A 154 24.50 -5.78 -12.08
C CYS A 154 24.25 -7.06 -12.89
N PRO A 155 22.98 -7.53 -13.00
CA PRO A 155 22.66 -8.70 -13.83
C PRO A 155 22.84 -8.45 -15.33
N VAL A 156 22.89 -7.19 -15.76
CA VAL A 156 22.98 -6.78 -17.17
C VAL A 156 24.42 -6.52 -17.60
N CYS A 157 25.14 -5.65 -16.90
CA CYS A 157 26.52 -5.27 -17.29
C CYS A 157 27.60 -5.98 -16.49
N HIS A 158 27.23 -6.77 -15.47
CA HIS A 158 28.14 -7.49 -14.60
C HIS A 158 29.17 -6.62 -13.85
N CYS A 159 29.03 -5.29 -13.86
CA CYS A 159 29.80 -4.40 -13.00
C CYS A 159 29.14 -4.27 -11.62
N ALA A 160 29.91 -3.85 -10.61
CA ALA A 160 29.38 -3.53 -9.29
C ALA A 160 28.21 -2.52 -9.38
N LEU A 161 27.15 -2.77 -8.61
CA LEU A 161 25.94 -1.94 -8.65
C LEU A 161 26.21 -0.48 -8.28
N SER A 162 27.11 -0.25 -7.32
CA SER A 162 27.61 1.06 -6.87
C SER A 162 28.46 1.78 -7.92
N GLY A 163 28.93 1.08 -8.97
CA GLY A 163 29.84 1.62 -9.98
C GLY A 163 31.32 1.53 -9.61
N ALA A 164 31.62 1.19 -8.35
CA ALA A 164 32.96 0.90 -7.85
C ALA A 164 32.99 -0.52 -7.26
N PRO A 165 34.05 -1.32 -7.49
CA PRO A 165 34.17 -2.64 -6.91
C PRO A 165 34.19 -2.54 -5.37
N LEU A 166 33.67 -3.57 -4.70
CA LEU A 166 33.84 -3.72 -3.25
C LEU A 166 35.33 -3.72 -2.94
N SER A 167 35.82 -2.72 -2.19
CA SER A 167 37.26 -2.57 -1.90
C SER A 167 37.74 -3.73 -1.02
N PRO A 168 38.53 -4.69 -1.56
CA PRO A 168 38.87 -5.89 -0.81
C PRO A 168 39.95 -5.64 0.26
N GLY A 169 40.73 -4.56 0.15
CA GLY A 169 41.79 -4.19 1.09
C GLY A 169 41.33 -3.49 2.38
N VAL A 170 40.05 -3.11 2.46
CA VAL A 170 39.46 -2.35 3.59
C VAL A 170 38.45 -3.20 4.38
N PHE A 171 38.09 -4.41 3.91
CA PHE A 171 36.79 -4.99 4.27
C PHE A 171 36.74 -6.01 5.44
N VAL A 172 37.82 -6.74 5.75
CA VAL A 172 37.68 -7.88 6.69
C VAL A 172 38.00 -7.49 8.14
N GLU A 173 38.97 -6.60 8.37
CA GLU A 173 39.30 -6.13 9.74
C GLU A 173 38.89 -4.68 9.99
N SER A 174 39.28 -3.73 9.12
CA SER A 174 38.97 -2.32 9.38
C SER A 174 37.49 -2.00 9.21
N TYR A 175 36.75 -2.65 8.30
CA TYR A 175 35.35 -2.34 8.03
C TYR A 175 34.35 -2.87 9.07
N LEU A 176 34.51 -4.11 9.54
CA LEU A 176 33.73 -4.60 10.69
C LEU A 176 34.09 -3.83 11.96
N HIS A 177 35.37 -3.48 12.12
CA HIS A 177 35.80 -2.60 13.21
C HIS A 177 35.17 -1.21 13.06
N GLU A 178 35.22 -0.58 11.88
CA GLU A 178 34.72 0.76 11.62
C GLU A 178 33.20 0.85 11.76
N HIS A 179 32.44 -0.12 11.24
CA HIS A 179 31.00 -0.16 11.47
C HIS A 179 30.63 -0.46 12.92
N ARG A 180 31.40 -1.30 13.63
CA ARG A 180 31.21 -1.55 15.07
C ARG A 180 31.55 -0.33 15.91
N THR A 181 32.63 0.37 15.57
CA THR A 181 33.10 1.61 16.20
C THR A 181 32.16 2.78 15.87
N HIS A 182 31.56 2.78 14.66
CA HIS A 182 30.57 3.75 14.20
C HIS A 182 29.12 3.29 14.42
N VAL A 183 28.84 2.25 15.21
CA VAL A 183 27.46 1.82 15.54
C VAL A 183 26.60 2.99 15.99
N LYS A 184 27.20 3.92 16.75
CA LYS A 184 26.53 5.15 17.18
C LYS A 184 26.07 6.01 16.00
N ILE A 185 26.92 6.22 14.99
CA ILE A 185 26.60 6.98 13.79
C ILE A 185 25.46 6.30 13.02
N TYR A 186 25.54 4.98 12.82
CA TYR A 186 24.48 4.23 12.12
C TYR A 186 23.15 4.28 12.87
N ARG A 187 23.16 4.06 14.20
CA ARG A 187 21.94 4.16 15.01
C ARG A 187 21.35 5.58 14.97
N GLN A 188 22.19 6.60 15.10
CA GLN A 188 21.76 8.00 15.09
C GLN A 188 21.21 8.41 13.71
N ALA A 189 21.83 7.98 12.61
CA ALA A 189 21.39 8.30 11.27
C ALA A 189 19.96 7.81 10.96
N PHE A 190 19.54 6.69 11.56
CA PHE A 190 18.20 6.11 11.36
C PHE A 190 17.28 6.26 12.58
N SER A 191 17.69 6.93 13.66
CA SER A 191 16.93 6.93 14.92
C SER A 191 15.52 7.48 14.73
N THR A 192 15.40 8.63 14.06
CA THR A 192 14.11 9.28 13.79
C THR A 192 13.18 8.45 12.90
N LEU A 193 13.73 7.61 12.02
CA LEU A 193 12.95 6.68 11.21
C LEU A 193 12.44 5.50 12.06
N ASN A 194 13.29 4.97 12.93
CA ASN A 194 12.92 3.88 13.84
C ASN A 194 11.89 4.33 14.88
N GLU A 195 12.11 5.48 15.52
CA GLU A 195 11.18 6.13 16.46
C GLU A 195 9.81 6.37 15.80
N TRP A 196 9.80 6.86 14.55
CA TRP A 196 8.55 7.05 13.82
C TRP A 196 7.78 5.74 13.63
N VAL A 197 8.45 4.64 13.30
CA VAL A 197 7.78 3.34 13.16
C VAL A 197 7.28 2.79 14.49
N GLU A 198 8.04 3.00 15.58
CA GLU A 198 7.58 2.65 16.92
C GLU A 198 6.32 3.46 17.30
N ASP A 199 6.29 4.76 17.01
CA ASP A 199 5.12 5.62 17.25
C ASP A 199 3.91 5.21 16.39
N VAL A 200 4.13 4.90 15.11
CA VAL A 200 3.07 4.37 14.23
C VAL A 200 2.55 3.04 14.78
N SER A 201 3.44 2.16 15.25
CA SER A 201 3.06 0.87 15.81
C SER A 201 2.29 1.00 17.12
N ALA A 202 2.70 1.93 17.99
CA ALA A 202 2.05 2.18 19.28
C ALA A 202 0.65 2.81 19.15
N ARG A 203 0.41 3.54 18.05
CA ARG A 203 -0.88 4.19 17.75
C ARG A 203 -1.73 3.42 16.75
N GLY A 204 -1.13 2.44 16.08
CA GLY A 204 -1.82 1.49 15.24
C GLY A 204 -2.82 0.71 16.07
N ASP A 205 -3.98 0.48 15.48
CA ASP A 205 -5.02 -0.36 16.09
C ASP A 205 -4.94 -1.77 15.48
N SER A 206 -5.36 -2.76 16.25
CA SER A 206 -5.48 -4.17 15.88
C SER A 206 -6.15 -4.40 14.51
N TRP A 207 -7.02 -3.50 14.07
CA TRP A 207 -7.65 -3.54 12.74
C TRP A 207 -6.65 -3.55 11.58
N ILE A 208 -5.53 -2.85 11.71
CA ILE A 208 -4.48 -2.82 10.70
C ILE A 208 -3.83 -4.21 10.58
N ALA A 209 -3.73 -4.94 11.69
CA ALA A 209 -3.15 -6.29 11.72
C ALA A 209 -4.00 -7.29 10.91
N TYR A 210 -5.33 -7.15 10.98
CA TYR A 210 -6.26 -8.05 10.30
C TYR A 210 -6.42 -7.76 8.80
N SER A 211 -6.08 -6.54 8.36
CA SER A 211 -6.15 -6.16 6.96
C SER A 211 -4.99 -6.76 6.16
N ASN A 212 -5.25 -7.27 4.95
CA ASN A 212 -4.18 -7.77 4.08
C ASN A 212 -3.36 -6.61 3.52
N VAL A 213 -2.05 -6.80 3.38
CA VAL A 213 -1.12 -5.87 2.73
C VAL A 213 -1.57 -5.41 1.34
N GLU A 214 -2.33 -6.23 0.60
CA GLU A 214 -2.82 -5.91 -0.75
C GLU A 214 -3.72 -4.68 -0.75
N ILE A 215 -4.48 -4.46 0.34
CA ILE A 215 -5.34 -3.28 0.48
C ILE A 215 -4.52 -2.00 0.60
N TRP A 216 -3.44 -2.07 1.37
CA TRP A 216 -2.53 -0.96 1.54
C TRP A 216 -1.67 -0.74 0.29
N ALA A 217 -1.26 -1.82 -0.37
CA ALA A 217 -0.46 -1.78 -1.58
C ALA A 217 -1.25 -1.30 -2.82
N ALA A 218 -2.58 -1.42 -2.81
CA ALA A 218 -3.44 -0.88 -3.86
C ALA A 218 -3.28 0.65 -4.04
N ASP A 219 -2.94 1.37 -2.97
CA ASP A 219 -2.58 2.78 -3.01
C ASP A 219 -1.52 3.09 -1.95
N ALA A 220 -0.26 2.75 -2.23
CA ALA A 220 0.88 2.95 -1.32
C ALA A 220 1.03 4.41 -0.84
N GLU A 221 0.62 5.37 -1.67
CA GLU A 221 0.58 6.79 -1.29
C GLU A 221 -0.43 7.06 -0.18
N CYS A 222 -1.61 6.45 -0.29
CA CYS A 222 -2.65 6.52 0.71
C CYS A 222 -2.23 5.80 2.00
N ALA A 223 -1.58 4.63 1.89
CA ALA A 223 -0.98 3.93 3.02
C ALA A 223 0.04 4.81 3.75
N PHE A 224 0.94 5.46 3.02
CA PHE A 224 1.91 6.39 3.60
C PHE A 224 1.24 7.59 4.28
N ALA A 225 0.22 8.19 3.66
CA ALA A 225 -0.54 9.29 4.26
C ALA A 225 -1.20 8.88 5.59
N ILE A 226 -1.71 7.65 5.68
CA ILE A 226 -2.31 7.11 6.91
C ILE A 226 -1.24 6.86 7.98
N ALA A 227 -0.07 6.31 7.61
CA ALA A 227 1.04 6.18 8.55
C ALA A 227 1.49 7.55 9.11
N CYS A 228 1.57 8.58 8.25
CA CYS A 228 1.90 9.95 8.66
C CYS A 228 0.85 10.58 9.57
N ALA A 229 -0.40 10.14 9.48
CA ALA A 229 -1.49 10.61 10.33
C ALA A 229 -1.46 9.97 11.72
N LEU A 230 -1.00 8.71 11.82
CA LEU A 230 -0.78 8.04 13.10
C LEU A 230 0.36 8.72 13.86
N ALA A 231 1.49 8.95 13.19
CA ALA A 231 2.64 9.63 13.78
C ALA A 231 3.34 10.54 12.76
N LYS A 232 3.83 11.70 13.23
CA LYS A 232 4.52 12.68 12.39
C LYS A 232 5.79 12.05 11.79
N PRO A 233 5.94 11.99 10.45
CA PRO A 233 7.13 11.44 9.84
C PRO A 233 8.35 12.36 10.04
N PRO A 234 9.58 11.81 10.04
CA PRO A 234 10.79 12.61 10.05
C PRO A 234 10.95 13.40 8.74
N GLU A 235 11.66 14.53 8.80
CA GLU A 235 11.80 15.46 7.66
C GLU A 235 12.52 14.86 6.44
N ILE A 236 13.30 13.79 6.66
CA ILE A 236 14.01 13.08 5.59
C ILE A 236 13.08 12.28 4.68
N LEU A 237 11.85 12.00 5.13
CA LEU A 237 10.83 11.39 4.29
C LEU A 237 10.09 12.46 3.50
N GLU A 238 9.79 12.14 2.24
CA GLU A 238 8.91 12.94 1.42
C GLU A 238 7.54 13.11 2.10
N ARG A 239 6.88 14.25 1.88
CA ARG A 239 5.52 14.45 2.38
C ARG A 239 4.52 13.67 1.53
N PRO A 240 3.42 13.16 2.11
CA PRO A 240 2.38 12.54 1.33
C PRO A 240 1.75 13.58 0.39
N SER A 241 1.55 13.19 -0.86
CA SER A 241 0.89 13.99 -1.90
C SER A 241 -0.64 13.97 -1.79
N CYS A 242 -1.19 13.16 -0.88
CA CYS A 242 -2.62 13.02 -0.69
C CYS A 242 -3.00 12.88 0.79
N ASN A 243 -4.30 13.05 1.07
CA ASN A 243 -4.87 12.66 2.35
C ASN A 243 -5.50 11.29 2.19
N GLY A 244 -4.98 10.30 2.92
CA GLY A 244 -5.54 8.96 2.95
C GLY A 244 -6.62 8.82 4.01
N VAL A 245 -7.66 8.05 3.75
CA VAL A 245 -8.66 7.66 4.75
C VAL A 245 -8.78 6.15 4.74
N ALA A 246 -8.85 5.57 5.93
CA ALA A 246 -9.27 4.19 6.12
C ALA A 246 -10.56 4.18 6.95
N LEU A 247 -11.60 3.54 6.42
CA LEU A 247 -12.87 3.33 7.11
C LEU A 247 -12.93 1.89 7.58
N PHE A 248 -13.23 1.73 8.87
CA PHE A 248 -13.35 0.44 9.52
C PHE A 248 -14.78 0.26 10.02
N TRP A 249 -15.24 -0.99 10.02
CA TRP A 249 -16.48 -1.37 10.69
C TRP A 249 -16.34 -2.72 11.38
N GLN A 250 -17.10 -2.86 12.46
CA GLN A 250 -17.35 -4.12 13.15
C GLN A 250 -18.85 -4.29 13.34
N ARG A 251 -19.35 -5.49 13.07
CA ARG A 251 -20.73 -5.89 13.34
C ARG A 251 -20.72 -7.20 14.11
N HIS A 252 -21.40 -7.24 15.25
CA HIS A 252 -21.64 -8.50 15.96
C HIS A 252 -22.75 -9.29 15.25
N LEU A 253 -22.48 -10.55 14.94
CA LEU A 253 -23.42 -11.48 14.35
C LEU A 253 -24.17 -12.20 15.48
N ALA A 254 -25.49 -12.26 15.39
CA ALA A 254 -26.28 -13.07 16.31
C ALA A 254 -26.04 -14.55 15.97
N GLY A 255 -25.48 -15.32 16.90
CA GLY A 255 -24.97 -16.69 16.70
C GLY A 255 -26.00 -17.79 16.38
N ASN A 256 -27.12 -17.47 15.75
CA ASN A 256 -28.10 -18.43 15.25
C ASN A 256 -28.64 -17.95 13.90
N MET A 257 -27.86 -18.15 12.83
CA MET A 257 -28.44 -18.14 11.49
C MET A 257 -28.96 -19.53 11.18
N SER A 258 -30.18 -19.81 11.64
CA SER A 258 -30.98 -20.93 11.16
C SER A 258 -31.10 -20.84 9.64
N PHE A 259 -30.88 -21.95 8.93
CA PHE A 259 -31.02 -22.08 7.48
C PHE A 259 -32.29 -21.38 6.96
N VAL A 260 -32.13 -20.21 6.33
CA VAL A 260 -33.19 -19.54 5.57
C VAL A 260 -33.06 -19.97 4.10
N PRO A 261 -34.15 -20.26 3.37
CA PRO A 261 -34.08 -20.63 1.96
C PRO A 261 -33.37 -19.54 1.13
N LEU A 262 -32.43 -19.94 0.26
CA LEU A 262 -31.58 -19.07 -0.57
C LEU A 262 -32.35 -17.98 -1.34
N PHE A 263 -33.57 -18.26 -1.80
CA PHE A 263 -34.39 -17.28 -2.53
C PHE A 263 -34.92 -16.14 -1.65
N THR A 264 -35.25 -16.42 -0.38
CA THR A 264 -35.76 -15.41 0.57
C THR A 264 -34.62 -14.51 1.07
N ILE A 265 -33.42 -15.06 1.18
CA ILE A 265 -32.18 -14.33 1.50
C ILE A 265 -31.90 -13.29 0.40
N ARG A 266 -31.86 -13.72 -0.87
CA ARG A 266 -31.55 -12.85 -2.02
C ARG A 266 -32.46 -11.64 -2.17
N ARG A 267 -33.78 -11.82 -1.99
CA ARG A 267 -34.74 -10.70 -2.12
C ARG A 267 -34.58 -9.67 -1.01
N ARG A 268 -34.26 -10.11 0.22
CA ARG A 268 -34.00 -9.23 1.36
C ARG A 268 -32.68 -8.48 1.21
N GLU A 269 -31.67 -9.11 0.63
CA GLU A 269 -30.37 -8.49 0.36
C GLU A 269 -30.46 -7.41 -0.73
N ASP A 270 -31.15 -7.68 -1.84
CA ASP A 270 -31.37 -6.68 -2.90
C ASP A 270 -32.10 -5.44 -2.35
N GLU A 271 -33.10 -5.64 -1.47
CA GLU A 271 -33.81 -4.54 -0.82
C GLU A 271 -32.92 -3.76 0.16
N LEU A 272 -32.09 -4.46 0.94
CA LEU A 272 -31.12 -3.85 1.85
C LEU A 272 -30.11 -2.98 1.10
N ILE A 273 -29.50 -3.52 0.04
CA ILE A 273 -28.53 -2.82 -0.80
C ILE A 273 -29.17 -1.57 -1.38
N ARG A 274 -30.40 -1.68 -1.91
CA ARG A 274 -31.16 -0.54 -2.42
C ARG A 274 -31.34 0.53 -1.35
N VAL A 275 -31.82 0.17 -0.15
CA VAL A 275 -32.04 1.14 0.94
C VAL A 275 -30.73 1.83 1.35
N VAL A 276 -29.63 1.07 1.50
CA VAL A 276 -28.32 1.64 1.86
C VAL A 276 -27.80 2.55 0.76
N TYR A 277 -27.95 2.16 -0.50
CA TYR A 277 -27.60 2.97 -1.66
C TYR A 277 -28.36 4.30 -1.67
N CYS A 278 -29.68 4.26 -1.56
CA CYS A 278 -30.51 5.47 -1.54
C CYS A 278 -30.16 6.40 -0.37
N CYS A 279 -29.95 5.86 0.83
CA CYS A 279 -29.54 6.65 1.99
C CYS A 279 -28.14 7.27 1.82
N THR A 280 -27.20 6.54 1.22
CA THR A 280 -25.84 7.03 0.96
C THR A 280 -25.85 8.09 -0.14
N LEU A 281 -26.65 7.92 -1.19
CA LEU A 281 -26.85 8.93 -2.22
C LEU A 281 -27.46 10.22 -1.67
N ARG A 282 -28.44 10.16 -0.76
CA ARG A 282 -28.98 11.38 -0.11
C ARG A 282 -27.88 12.14 0.62
N LEU A 283 -27.03 11.40 1.33
CA LEU A 283 -25.94 11.94 2.11
C LEU A 283 -24.87 12.60 1.20
N LEU A 284 -24.48 11.92 0.12
CA LEU A 284 -23.58 12.45 -0.91
C LEU A 284 -24.18 13.61 -1.70
N ARG A 285 -25.48 13.57 -1.99
CA ARG A 285 -26.22 14.68 -2.63
C ARG A 285 -26.17 15.92 -1.77
N SER A 286 -26.47 15.79 -0.46
CA SER A 286 -26.37 16.92 0.47
C SER A 286 -24.96 17.46 0.57
N TYR A 287 -23.93 16.60 0.51
CA TYR A 287 -22.53 17.04 0.45
C TYR A 287 -22.17 17.77 -0.86
N ALA A 288 -22.55 17.20 -2.01
CA ALA A 288 -22.31 17.80 -3.32
C ALA A 288 -23.08 19.11 -3.51
N ALA A 289 -24.28 19.22 -2.94
CA ALA A 289 -25.11 20.42 -2.97
C ALA A 289 -24.73 21.46 -1.90
N GLY A 290 -24.34 21.01 -0.69
CA GLY A 290 -24.12 21.85 0.49
C GLY A 290 -22.90 22.77 0.42
N ILE A 291 -21.96 22.52 -0.49
CA ILE A 291 -20.84 23.44 -0.77
C ILE A 291 -21.13 24.33 -1.99
N ALA A 292 -22.12 23.98 -2.80
CA ALA A 292 -22.60 24.85 -3.85
C ALA A 292 -23.54 25.97 -3.32
N SER A 293 -23.81 26.01 -2.01
CA SER A 293 -24.69 26.98 -1.35
C SER A 293 -24.14 28.40 -1.19
N SER A 294 -22.98 28.76 -1.76
CA SER A 294 -22.68 30.19 -2.00
C SER A 294 -23.51 30.77 -3.14
N GLY A 295 -24.28 29.95 -3.87
CA GLY A 295 -25.33 30.40 -4.75
C GLY A 295 -26.23 29.24 -5.14
N ARG A 296 -27.53 29.33 -4.80
CA ARG A 296 -28.61 28.38 -5.16
C ARG A 296 -28.26 27.61 -6.46
N VAL A 297 -27.86 26.34 -6.36
CA VAL A 297 -27.70 25.51 -7.55
C VAL A 297 -29.07 25.43 -8.19
N PRO A 298 -29.28 26.01 -9.38
CA PRO A 298 -30.57 25.89 -10.04
C PRO A 298 -30.81 24.41 -10.31
N LEU A 299 -32.08 24.01 -10.26
CA LEU A 299 -32.60 22.69 -10.63
C LEU A 299 -32.26 22.35 -12.10
N LYS A 300 -30.97 22.18 -12.42
CA LYS A 300 -30.50 21.84 -13.76
C LYS A 300 -30.42 20.34 -13.86
N GLN A 301 -31.11 19.80 -14.85
CA GLN A 301 -30.81 18.46 -15.35
C GLN A 301 -29.39 18.47 -15.88
N PHE A 302 -28.58 17.52 -15.41
CA PHE A 302 -27.23 17.36 -15.93
C PHE A 302 -27.24 16.20 -16.91
N VAL A 303 -26.65 16.43 -18.07
CA VAL A 303 -26.38 15.37 -19.04
C VAL A 303 -25.04 14.76 -18.69
N VAL A 304 -25.03 13.44 -18.51
CA VAL A 304 -23.84 12.61 -18.61
C VAL A 304 -23.86 12.08 -20.03
N PHE A 305 -22.85 12.33 -20.84
CA PHE A 305 -22.83 11.75 -22.18
C PHE A 305 -21.47 11.17 -22.48
N ARG A 306 -21.52 10.03 -23.15
CA ARG A 306 -20.34 9.33 -23.64
C ARG A 306 -19.98 9.93 -25.00
N LYS A 307 -18.79 10.51 -25.10
CA LYS A 307 -18.25 11.07 -26.34
C LYS A 307 -17.05 10.22 -26.73
N GLY A 308 -17.26 9.26 -27.64
CA GLY A 308 -16.25 8.26 -27.99
C GLY A 308 -15.91 7.36 -26.79
N ASP A 309 -14.63 7.31 -26.41
CA ASP A 309 -14.12 6.59 -25.25
C ASP A 309 -14.21 7.38 -23.93
N GLY A 310 -14.57 8.67 -23.99
CA GLY A 310 -14.65 9.56 -22.83
C GLY A 310 -16.08 9.73 -22.29
N ILE A 311 -16.19 10.00 -20.99
CA ILE A 311 -17.41 10.54 -20.38
C ILE A 311 -17.19 11.99 -19.97
N GLN A 312 -18.20 12.81 -20.28
CA GLN A 312 -18.30 14.18 -19.83
C GLN A 312 -19.60 14.40 -19.06
N VAL A 313 -19.52 15.22 -18.01
CA VAL A 313 -20.68 15.66 -17.24
C VAL A 313 -20.81 17.18 -17.42
N SER A 314 -22.02 17.65 -17.68
CA SER A 314 -22.36 19.06 -17.97
C SER A 314 -22.16 20.08 -16.83
N THR A 315 -21.37 19.76 -15.80
CA THR A 315 -21.06 20.65 -14.67
C THR A 315 -19.55 20.77 -14.46
N GLY A 316 -19.07 21.90 -13.95
CA GLY A 316 -17.64 22.11 -13.63
C GLY A 316 -17.22 21.64 -12.24
N ASP A 317 -18.15 21.32 -11.34
CA ASP A 317 -17.83 20.91 -9.97
C ASP A 317 -17.54 19.40 -9.90
N ALA A 318 -16.29 19.04 -9.59
CA ALA A 318 -15.84 17.64 -9.53
C ALA A 318 -16.64 16.76 -8.56
N ARG A 319 -17.21 17.33 -7.48
CA ARG A 319 -18.04 16.59 -6.50
C ARG A 319 -19.40 16.25 -7.09
N VAL A 320 -19.99 17.19 -7.82
CA VAL A 320 -21.26 16.99 -8.53
C VAL A 320 -21.04 16.04 -9.71
N GLN A 321 -19.94 16.18 -10.45
CA GLN A 321 -19.58 15.25 -11.52
C GLN A 321 -19.45 13.82 -10.98
N ALA A 322 -18.71 13.61 -9.89
CA ALA A 322 -18.51 12.28 -9.29
C ALA A 322 -19.83 11.66 -8.82
N TYR A 323 -20.73 12.48 -8.26
CA TYR A 323 -22.06 12.04 -7.84
C TYR A 323 -22.89 11.55 -9.05
N LEU A 324 -22.90 12.33 -10.12
CA LEU A 324 -23.66 12.00 -11.33
C LEU A 324 -23.05 10.81 -12.07
N LEU A 325 -21.71 10.68 -12.09
CA LEU A 325 -21.03 9.49 -12.63
C LEU A 325 -21.36 8.23 -11.84
N LEU A 326 -21.37 8.30 -10.51
CA LEU A 326 -21.77 7.18 -9.67
C LEU A 326 -23.17 6.71 -10.03
N ARG A 327 -24.12 7.64 -10.14
CA ARG A 327 -25.49 7.33 -10.53
C ARG A 327 -25.59 6.81 -11.96
N TYR A 328 -24.88 7.41 -12.91
CA TYR A 328 -24.85 6.91 -14.28
C TYR A 328 -24.34 5.47 -14.36
N PHE A 329 -23.26 5.19 -13.64
CA PHE A 329 -22.64 3.87 -13.58
C PHE A 329 -23.56 2.83 -12.92
N VAL A 330 -24.22 3.22 -11.82
CA VAL A 330 -25.03 2.30 -11.00
C VAL A 330 -26.46 2.12 -11.50
N GLU A 331 -27.08 3.18 -11.98
CA GLU A 331 -28.50 3.22 -12.33
C GLU A 331 -28.75 2.93 -13.82
N GLN A 332 -27.73 3.11 -14.66
CA GLN A 332 -27.81 2.95 -16.13
C GLN A 332 -29.07 3.58 -16.76
N PRO A 333 -29.28 4.90 -16.58
CA PRO A 333 -30.50 5.55 -17.05
C PRO A 333 -30.57 5.55 -18.58
N ALA A 334 -31.75 5.25 -19.14
CA ALA A 334 -31.96 5.09 -20.58
C ALA A 334 -31.51 6.30 -21.43
N ASN A 335 -31.70 7.53 -20.92
CA ASN A 335 -31.42 8.76 -21.68
C ASN A 335 -30.13 9.47 -21.25
N SER A 336 -29.34 8.89 -20.35
CA SER A 336 -28.12 9.50 -19.79
C SER A 336 -28.28 10.89 -19.16
N VAL A 337 -29.52 11.35 -18.94
CA VAL A 337 -29.85 12.58 -18.24
C VAL A 337 -30.14 12.25 -16.77
N ILE A 338 -29.41 12.88 -15.86
CA ILE A 338 -29.56 12.70 -14.41
C ILE A 338 -29.66 14.07 -13.76
N ALA A 339 -30.77 14.34 -13.08
CA ALA A 339 -30.91 15.54 -12.27
C ALA A 339 -30.33 15.29 -10.87
N LEU A 340 -29.69 16.30 -10.29
CA LEU A 340 -29.13 16.21 -8.93
C LEU A 340 -30.23 15.97 -7.88
N ASP A 341 -31.45 16.45 -8.14
CA ASP A 341 -32.61 16.38 -7.27
C ASP A 341 -33.55 15.21 -7.57
N SER A 342 -33.37 14.49 -8.69
CA SER A 342 -34.24 13.39 -9.11
C SER A 342 -34.45 12.38 -7.99
N ALA A 343 -35.66 11.82 -7.88
CA ALA A 343 -36.06 10.92 -6.81
C ALA A 343 -35.06 9.77 -6.63
N VAL A 344 -34.28 9.84 -5.56
CA VAL A 344 -33.32 8.80 -5.16
C VAL A 344 -34.03 7.57 -4.59
N GLU A 345 -35.32 7.71 -4.23
CA GLU A 345 -36.11 6.76 -3.45
C GLU A 345 -36.54 5.48 -4.18
N GLN A 346 -36.56 5.52 -5.52
CA GLN A 346 -37.07 4.41 -6.34
C GLN A 346 -35.99 3.83 -7.27
N VAL A 347 -34.75 4.26 -7.10
CA VAL A 347 -33.64 3.81 -7.92
C VAL A 347 -33.21 2.42 -7.50
N SER A 348 -33.07 1.51 -8.47
CA SER A 348 -32.52 0.18 -8.24
C SER A 348 -31.15 0.07 -8.91
N PRO A 349 -30.09 -0.34 -8.20
CA PRO A 349 -28.79 -0.59 -8.81
C PRO A 349 -28.91 -1.71 -9.86
N SER A 350 -28.23 -1.57 -10.98
CA SER A 350 -28.22 -2.60 -12.02
C SER A 350 -27.59 -3.91 -11.48
N ARG A 351 -28.04 -5.06 -12.01
CA ARG A 351 -27.58 -6.38 -11.53
C ARG A 351 -26.08 -6.62 -11.78
N ASP A 352 -25.49 -5.94 -12.75
CA ASP A 352 -24.09 -6.15 -13.20
C ASP A 352 -23.04 -5.57 -12.25
N LEU A 353 -23.45 -4.75 -11.28
CA LEU A 353 -22.59 -4.30 -10.18
C LEU A 353 -22.43 -5.30 -9.05
N GLY A 354 -22.85 -6.55 -9.27
CA GLY A 354 -22.71 -7.66 -8.33
C GLY A 354 -21.27 -7.92 -7.86
N TRP A 355 -20.24 -7.38 -8.51
CA TRP A 355 -18.85 -7.45 -8.03
C TRP A 355 -18.49 -6.30 -7.06
N PHE A 356 -19.12 -5.13 -7.20
CA PHE A 356 -18.89 -3.94 -6.36
C PHE A 356 -19.75 -3.95 -5.08
N LEU A 357 -20.94 -4.56 -5.17
CA LEU A 357 -21.91 -4.72 -4.09
C LEU A 357 -22.10 -6.21 -3.75
N SER A 358 -21.00 -6.99 -3.72
CA SER A 358 -21.02 -8.46 -3.64
C SER A 358 -22.18 -9.00 -2.79
N ARG A 359 -23.03 -9.78 -3.44
CA ARG A 359 -24.38 -10.05 -2.95
C ARG A 359 -24.41 -11.02 -1.78
N ASP A 360 -23.39 -11.86 -1.65
CA ASP A 360 -23.48 -13.03 -0.78
C ASP A 360 -23.10 -12.76 0.69
N GLU A 361 -22.49 -11.61 1.05
CA GLU A 361 -21.93 -11.44 2.41
C GLU A 361 -21.94 -9.99 2.98
N ASN A 362 -22.52 -9.01 2.29
CA ASN A 362 -22.34 -7.59 2.64
C ASN A 362 -23.31 -7.05 3.69
N SER A 363 -22.77 -6.57 4.81
CA SER A 363 -23.53 -5.74 5.75
C SER A 363 -23.84 -4.34 5.21
N ARG A 364 -24.80 -3.65 5.84
CA ARG A 364 -25.09 -2.22 5.56
C ARG A 364 -23.83 -1.35 5.61
N ALA A 365 -22.89 -1.69 6.50
CA ALA A 365 -21.63 -0.98 6.66
C ALA A 365 -20.71 -1.22 5.45
N SER A 366 -20.49 -2.48 5.07
CA SER A 366 -19.76 -2.84 3.84
C SER A 366 -20.33 -2.13 2.61
N THR A 367 -21.65 -2.25 2.37
CA THR A 367 -22.30 -1.65 1.20
C THR A 367 -22.06 -0.15 1.14
N ARG A 368 -22.21 0.57 2.26
CA ARG A 368 -21.95 2.01 2.31
C ARG A 368 -20.48 2.33 2.07
N ALA A 369 -19.56 1.57 2.69
CA ALA A 369 -18.13 1.75 2.52
C ALA A 369 -17.72 1.63 1.05
N GLY A 370 -18.23 0.61 0.35
CA GLY A 370 -18.09 0.45 -1.10
C GLY A 370 -18.60 1.69 -1.84
N ILE A 371 -19.85 2.11 -1.65
CA ILE A 371 -20.41 3.28 -2.37
C ILE A 371 -19.57 4.55 -2.17
N LEU A 372 -19.12 4.83 -0.94
CA LEU A 372 -18.26 5.98 -0.63
C LEU A 372 -16.92 5.89 -1.36
N LEU A 373 -16.34 4.71 -1.42
CA LEU A 373 -15.09 4.42 -2.12
C LEU A 373 -15.20 4.56 -3.65
N ALA A 374 -16.29 4.12 -4.29
CA ALA A 374 -16.52 4.44 -5.71
C ALA A 374 -16.63 5.93 -5.93
N TYR A 375 -17.41 6.63 -5.10
CA TYR A 375 -17.55 8.07 -5.20
C TYR A 375 -16.19 8.78 -5.11
N ALA A 376 -15.36 8.41 -4.13
CA ALA A 376 -14.02 8.97 -3.95
C ALA A 376 -13.10 8.65 -5.14
N THR A 377 -13.18 7.42 -5.68
CA THR A 377 -12.41 6.98 -6.85
C THR A 377 -12.79 7.75 -8.10
N MET A 378 -14.09 7.94 -8.35
CA MET A 378 -14.61 8.74 -9.47
C MET A 378 -14.20 10.21 -9.32
N HIS A 379 -14.32 10.77 -8.12
CA HIS A 379 -13.87 12.14 -7.82
C HIS A 379 -12.37 12.32 -8.10
N ARG A 380 -11.53 11.35 -7.73
CA ARG A 380 -10.10 11.34 -8.06
C ARG A 380 -9.89 11.33 -9.58
N ALA A 381 -10.53 10.40 -10.28
CA ALA A 381 -10.40 10.28 -11.73
C ALA A 381 -10.78 11.58 -12.46
N ILE A 382 -11.84 12.26 -12.01
CA ILE A 382 -12.27 13.56 -12.53
C ILE A 382 -11.20 14.62 -12.30
N ARG A 383 -10.62 14.70 -11.09
CA ARG A 383 -9.58 15.68 -10.77
C ARG A 383 -8.30 15.47 -11.57
N GLU A 384 -7.92 14.21 -11.80
CA GLU A 384 -6.78 13.85 -12.63
C GLU A 384 -7.03 14.19 -14.11
N ALA A 385 -8.28 14.04 -14.57
CA ALA A 385 -8.71 14.37 -15.93
C ALA A 385 -9.02 15.86 -16.16
N ALA A 386 -8.98 16.70 -15.12
CA ALA A 386 -9.32 18.12 -15.24
C ALA A 386 -8.41 18.87 -16.23
N THR A 387 -7.21 18.35 -16.50
CA THR A 387 -6.28 18.86 -17.51
C THR A 387 -6.63 18.44 -18.94
N SER A 388 -7.27 17.29 -19.14
CA SER A 388 -7.68 16.76 -20.46
C SER A 388 -9.13 17.08 -20.84
N GLY A 389 -9.97 17.46 -19.86
CA GLY A 389 -11.39 17.77 -20.05
C GLY A 389 -12.31 16.55 -20.19
N PHE A 390 -11.78 15.32 -20.16
CA PHE A 390 -12.54 14.07 -20.32
C PHE A 390 -11.97 12.94 -19.45
N VAL A 391 -12.85 12.20 -18.77
CA VAL A 391 -12.49 10.94 -18.09
C VAL A 391 -12.68 9.79 -19.06
N LYS A 392 -11.61 9.06 -19.40
CA LYS A 392 -11.73 7.84 -20.22
C LYS A 392 -12.54 6.77 -19.49
N TRP A 393 -13.53 6.21 -20.15
CA TRP A 393 -14.45 5.22 -19.59
C TRP A 393 -13.71 3.97 -19.11
N ASP A 394 -12.80 3.44 -19.94
CA ASP A 394 -12.05 2.22 -19.60
C ASP A 394 -11.13 2.46 -18.40
N ARG A 395 -10.53 3.65 -18.31
CA ARG A 395 -9.73 4.04 -17.13
C ARG A 395 -10.60 4.17 -15.89
N LEU A 396 -11.81 4.71 -16.01
CA LEU A 396 -12.75 4.79 -14.90
C LEU A 396 -13.16 3.40 -14.41
N ILE A 397 -13.47 2.48 -15.33
CA ILE A 397 -13.77 1.08 -15.01
C ILE A 397 -12.58 0.44 -14.30
N GLU A 398 -11.37 0.56 -14.86
CA GLU A 398 -10.15 0.00 -14.27
C GLU A 398 -9.91 0.53 -12.85
N LEU A 399 -10.07 1.84 -12.65
CA LEU A 399 -9.91 2.47 -11.33
C LEU A 399 -10.95 1.98 -10.33
N VAL A 400 -12.21 1.82 -10.73
CA VAL A 400 -13.30 1.36 -9.86
C VAL A 400 -13.19 -0.14 -9.61
N GLN A 401 -12.69 -0.93 -10.57
CA GLN A 401 -12.44 -2.38 -10.45
C GLN A 401 -11.18 -2.70 -9.65
N GLY A 402 -10.16 -1.84 -9.69
CA GLY A 402 -8.92 -1.98 -8.92
C GLY A 402 -9.07 -1.61 -7.44
N VAL A 403 -10.28 -1.27 -7.01
CA VAL A 403 -10.61 -0.98 -5.63
C VAL A 403 -10.58 -2.25 -4.80
N VAL A 404 -9.91 -2.21 -3.64
CA VAL A 404 -9.77 -3.35 -2.73
C VAL A 404 -10.42 -3.06 -1.38
N MET A 405 -11.23 -4.00 -0.90
CA MET A 405 -11.87 -3.98 0.41
C MET A 405 -11.58 -5.33 1.10
N ALA A 406 -11.22 -5.32 2.39
CA ALA A 406 -11.13 -6.58 3.17
C ALA A 406 -12.40 -6.81 3.96
N HIS A 407 -12.76 -8.08 4.04
CA HIS A 407 -13.70 -8.63 5.00
C HIS A 407 -13.04 -9.74 5.79
N GLN A 408 -13.39 -9.81 7.07
CA GLN A 408 -13.10 -10.95 7.91
C GLN A 408 -14.38 -11.32 8.66
N TYR A 409 -14.72 -12.61 8.61
CA TYR A 409 -15.88 -13.16 9.30
C TYR A 409 -15.41 -14.17 10.35
N SER A 410 -16.03 -14.11 11.53
CA SER A 410 -16.06 -15.18 12.51
C SER A 410 -17.52 -15.53 12.79
N GLU A 411 -17.77 -16.58 13.59
CA GLU A 411 -19.12 -16.99 13.99
C GLU A 411 -19.92 -15.88 14.68
N THR A 412 -19.23 -14.90 15.28
CA THR A 412 -19.84 -13.87 16.14
C THR A 412 -19.56 -12.45 15.68
N VAL A 413 -18.67 -12.23 14.72
CA VAL A 413 -18.24 -10.89 14.30
C VAL A 413 -17.93 -10.84 12.81
N GLU A 414 -18.44 -9.82 12.14
CA GLU A 414 -17.95 -9.33 10.85
C GLU A 414 -17.10 -8.09 11.06
N ARG A 415 -15.96 -8.04 10.38
CA ARG A 415 -15.05 -6.90 10.33
C ARG A 415 -14.73 -6.56 8.89
N GLY A 416 -14.50 -5.28 8.61
CA GLY A 416 -13.92 -4.93 7.33
C GLY A 416 -13.28 -3.56 7.31
N VAL A 417 -12.50 -3.34 6.25
CA VAL A 417 -11.75 -2.12 6.01
C VAL A 417 -11.75 -1.77 4.55
N VAL A 418 -11.83 -0.47 4.29
CA VAL A 418 -11.55 0.14 2.99
C VAL A 418 -10.57 1.29 3.16
N VAL A 419 -9.68 1.47 2.19
CA VAL A 419 -8.71 2.56 2.14
C VAL A 419 -8.89 3.36 0.84
N PHE A 420 -8.93 4.69 0.93
CA PHE A 420 -9.02 5.57 -0.25
C PHE A 420 -8.53 6.99 0.01
N ARG A 421 -8.19 7.70 -1.07
CA ARG A 421 -7.85 9.13 -1.00
C ARG A 421 -9.10 9.96 -0.76
N MET A 422 -9.07 10.78 0.29
CA MET A 422 -10.24 11.50 0.77
C MET A 422 -10.55 12.75 -0.05
N PRO A 423 -11.76 12.88 -0.63
CA PRO A 423 -12.27 14.15 -1.09
C PRO A 423 -12.52 15.08 0.10
N VAL A 424 -12.11 16.35 -0.02
CA VAL A 424 -12.18 17.33 1.08
C VAL A 424 -13.62 17.50 1.57
N GLY A 425 -13.84 17.30 2.88
CA GLY A 425 -15.16 17.46 3.51
C GLY A 425 -16.15 16.33 3.22
N MET A 426 -15.73 15.26 2.54
CA MET A 426 -16.61 14.13 2.23
C MET A 426 -17.15 13.52 3.54
N PRO A 427 -18.47 13.26 3.59
CA PRO A 427 -19.10 12.77 4.81
C PRO A 427 -18.83 11.28 5.04
N LEU A 428 -18.50 10.93 6.29
CA LEU A 428 -18.09 9.57 6.67
C LEU A 428 -19.03 8.87 7.66
N ALA A 429 -20.09 9.52 8.13
CA ALA A 429 -20.97 8.91 9.12
C ALA A 429 -21.65 7.62 8.59
N PRO A 430 -21.84 6.58 9.42
CA PRO A 430 -21.50 6.49 10.84
C PRO A 430 -20.09 5.93 11.11
N PHE A 431 -19.22 5.84 10.11
CA PHE A 431 -17.90 5.27 10.28
C PHE A 431 -17.03 6.15 11.16
N ARG A 432 -16.17 5.49 11.94
CA ARG A 432 -15.06 6.16 12.63
C ARG A 432 -13.85 6.08 11.70
N PRO A 433 -13.37 7.20 11.13
CA PRO A 433 -12.05 7.21 10.51
C PRO A 433 -11.00 6.94 11.59
N LEU A 434 -9.84 6.39 11.20
CA LEU A 434 -8.72 6.29 12.14
C LEU A 434 -8.44 7.68 12.75
N PRO A 435 -8.35 7.77 14.09
CA PRO A 435 -8.12 9.04 14.77
C PRO A 435 -6.76 9.63 14.34
N ASN A 436 -6.71 10.96 14.21
CA ASN A 436 -5.55 11.78 13.80
C ASN A 436 -5.28 11.99 12.30
N LEU A 437 -6.25 11.69 11.43
CA LEU A 437 -6.23 12.33 10.10
C LEU A 437 -6.48 13.83 10.27
N PRO A 438 -5.63 14.72 9.71
CA PRO A 438 -5.86 16.14 9.83
C PRO A 438 -7.26 16.45 9.30
N ARG A 439 -8.10 17.03 10.17
CA ARG A 439 -9.21 17.84 9.68
C ARG A 439 -8.54 18.93 8.87
N ILE A 440 -8.60 18.81 7.55
CA ILE A 440 -8.30 19.90 6.65
C ILE A 440 -9.36 20.96 6.96
N SER A 441 -9.08 21.82 7.93
CA SER A 441 -9.70 23.13 8.01
C SER A 441 -9.27 23.88 6.76
N ALA A 442 -10.27 24.48 6.11
CA ALA A 442 -10.19 25.19 4.83
C ALA A 442 -9.00 26.16 4.73
#